data_AF-A0A0C2N5N3-F1
#
_entry.id   AF-A0A0C2N5N3-F1
#
_cell.length_a   1.000
_cell.length_b   1.000
_cell.length_c   1.000
_cell.angle_alpha   90.00
_cell.angle_beta   90.00
_cell.angle_gamma   90.00
#
_symmetry.space_group_name_H-M   'P 1'
#
loop_
_entity.id
_entity.type
_entity.pdbx_description
1 polymer ?
#
loop_
_entity_poly.entity_id
_entity_poly.type
_entity_poly.pdbx_seq_one_letter_code
_entity_poly.pdbx_strand_id
1 'polypeptide(L)'
;MDNVRFHNSSSVSAFIQTRVYNIIFLPAYSPQLNPTELPFSKWKLIVKRSITVFGNERLYEVLRSASAEIIQNDCEGCERIYLIRIKSSPTVAFLKYIRAIFFTLNLLLIENVFTLNLGREMV
;
A
#
# COMPACT_ATOMS: atom_id res chain seq x y z
N MET A 1 -2.39 -1.91 -4.82
CA MET A 1 -3.47 -1.56 -5.76
C MET A 1 -4.41 -0.57 -5.08
N ASP A 2 -4.92 0.43 -5.78
CA ASP A 2 -5.92 1.34 -5.20
C ASP A 2 -7.30 0.67 -5.10
N ASN A 3 -8.26 1.34 -4.46
CA ASN A 3 -9.59 0.81 -4.21
C ASN A 3 -10.62 1.15 -5.30
N VAL A 4 -10.19 1.37 -6.55
CA VAL A 4 -11.16 1.59 -7.62
C VAL A 4 -12.05 0.36 -7.79
N ARG A 5 -13.35 0.57 -8.07
CA ARG A 5 -14.37 -0.50 -8.05
C ARG A 5 -14.02 -1.70 -8.93
N PHE A 6 -13.41 -1.48 -10.09
CA PHE A 6 -13.08 -2.57 -11.01
C PHE A 6 -11.94 -3.47 -10.49
N HIS A 7 -11.05 -2.98 -9.62
CA HIS A 7 -10.04 -3.81 -8.94
C HIS A 7 -10.65 -4.80 -7.95
N ASN A 8 -11.89 -4.54 -7.49
CA ASN A 8 -12.63 -5.39 -6.56
C ASN A 8 -13.68 -6.27 -7.25
N SER A 9 -13.70 -6.29 -8.59
CA SER A 9 -14.64 -7.14 -9.33
C SER A 9 -14.34 -8.64 -9.11
N SER A 10 -15.39 -9.46 -9.17
CA SER A 10 -15.27 -10.92 -9.05
C SER A 10 -14.32 -11.50 -10.10
N SER A 11 -14.35 -10.99 -11.34
CA SER A 11 -13.46 -11.40 -12.42
C SER A 11 -11.99 -11.14 -12.09
N VAL A 12 -11.67 -9.96 -11.53
CA VAL A 12 -10.30 -9.63 -11.11
C VAL A 12 -9.87 -10.50 -9.93
N SER A 13 -10.74 -10.69 -8.93
CA SER A 13 -10.45 -11.56 -7.78
C SER A 13 -10.18 -13.01 -8.21
N ALA A 14 -11.01 -13.58 -9.08
CA ALA A 14 -10.83 -14.93 -9.62
C ALA A 14 -9.51 -15.05 -10.40
N PHE A 15 -9.18 -14.06 -11.24
CA PHE A 15 -7.90 -14.04 -11.96
C PHE A 15 -6.69 -14.04 -11.01
N ILE A 16 -6.75 -13.27 -9.92
CA ILE A 16 -5.67 -13.18 -8.94
C ILE A 16 -5.50 -14.49 -8.17
N GLN A 17 -6.61 -15.13 -7.77
CA GLN A 17 -6.57 -16.38 -7.00
C GLN A 17 -5.85 -17.52 -7.74
N THR A 18 -5.76 -17.46 -9.08
CA THR A 18 -5.01 -18.43 -9.88
C THR A 18 -3.50 -18.17 -9.92
N ARG A 19 -3.01 -17.08 -9.31
CA ARG A 19 -1.61 -16.64 -9.34
C ARG A 19 -0.96 -16.80 -7.97
N VAL A 20 0.37 -16.90 -7.96
CA VAL A 20 1.19 -17.02 -6.73
C VAL A 20 1.34 -15.65 -6.01
N TYR A 21 0.88 -14.56 -6.61
CA TYR A 21 1.06 -13.22 -6.08
C TYR A 21 -0.09 -12.81 -5.15
N ASN A 22 0.28 -12.22 -4.01
CA ASN A 22 -0.67 -11.59 -3.09
C ASN A 22 -0.91 -10.13 -3.48
N ILE A 23 -2.17 -9.71 -3.56
CA ILE A 23 -2.51 -8.30 -3.76
C ILE A 23 -2.62 -7.58 -2.41
N ILE A 24 -1.93 -6.45 -2.33
CA ILE A 24 -2.04 -5.51 -1.23
C ILE A 24 -2.86 -4.30 -1.70
N PHE A 25 -4.01 -4.08 -1.06
CA PHE A 25 -4.81 -2.89 -1.27
C PHE A 25 -4.33 -1.75 -0.38
N LEU A 26 -4.29 -0.55 -0.94
CA LEU A 26 -3.96 0.66 -0.20
C LEU A 26 -5.16 1.07 0.68
N PRO A 27 -4.94 1.78 1.79
CA PRO A 27 -6.03 2.42 2.51
C PRO A 27 -6.80 3.40 1.60
N ALA A 28 -8.09 3.58 1.85
CA ALA A 28 -8.90 4.53 1.08
C ALA A 28 -8.29 5.94 1.12
N TYR A 29 -8.41 6.65 -0.01
CA TYR A 29 -7.92 8.03 -0.18
C TYR A 29 -6.45 8.25 0.22
N SER A 30 -5.59 7.23 0.01
CA SER A 30 -4.17 7.30 0.36
C SER A 30 -3.26 7.26 -0.87
N PRO A 31 -3.37 8.21 -1.82
CA PRO A 31 -2.52 8.25 -3.00
C PRO A 31 -1.03 8.39 -2.63
N GLN A 32 -0.71 9.05 -1.52
CA GLN A 32 0.67 9.13 -1.03
C GLN A 32 1.29 7.75 -0.73
N LEU A 33 0.48 6.72 -0.50
CA LEU A 33 0.96 5.35 -0.30
C LEU A 33 1.02 4.55 -1.61
N ASN A 34 0.68 5.14 -2.75
CA ASN A 34 0.78 4.45 -4.02
C ASN A 34 2.19 4.66 -4.62
N PRO A 35 3.02 3.60 -4.75
CA PRO A 35 4.39 3.75 -5.27
C PRO A 35 4.43 4.25 -6.72
N THR A 36 3.34 4.10 -7.49
CA THR A 36 3.31 4.59 -8.88
C THR A 36 3.11 6.09 -8.98
N GLU A 37 2.72 6.82 -7.93
CA GLU A 37 2.43 8.26 -8.05
C GLU A 37 3.65 9.09 -8.41
N LEU A 38 4.82 8.74 -7.86
CA LEU A 38 6.04 9.52 -8.07
C LEU A 38 6.60 9.35 -9.50
N PRO A 39 6.75 8.13 -10.06
CA PRO A 39 7.18 7.96 -11.44
C PRO A 39 6.15 8.54 -12.41
N PHE A 40 4.85 8.36 -12.16
CA PHE A 40 3.82 8.97 -13.00
C PHE A 40 3.84 10.51 -12.93
N SER A 41 4.17 11.10 -11.78
CA SER A 41 4.30 12.56 -11.67
C SER A 41 5.48 13.08 -12.47
N LYS A 42 6.63 12.40 -12.42
CA LYS A 42 7.80 12.71 -13.26
C LYS A 42 7.47 12.52 -14.74
N TRP A 43 6.85 11.41 -15.10
CA TRP A 43 6.43 11.11 -16.47
C TRP A 43 5.51 12.19 -17.04
N LYS A 44 4.47 12.56 -16.28
CA LYS A 44 3.56 13.66 -16.65
C LYS A 44 4.30 14.99 -16.85
N LEU A 45 5.31 15.27 -16.01
CA LEU A 45 6.11 16.49 -16.13
C LEU A 45 6.93 16.50 -17.42
N ILE A 46 7.56 15.38 -17.77
CA ILE A 46 8.31 15.21 -19.02
C ILE A 46 7.37 15.42 -20.21
N VAL A 47 6.24 14.71 -20.26
CA VAL A 47 5.25 14.81 -21.34
C VAL A 47 4.76 16.25 -21.51
N LYS A 48 4.43 16.94 -20.41
CA LYS A 48 3.99 18.35 -20.45
C LYS A 48 5.05 19.30 -21.00
N ARG A 49 6.33 19.04 -20.77
CA ARG A 49 7.44 19.85 -21.30
C ARG A 49 7.69 19.57 -22.78
N SER A 50 7.47 18.33 -23.21
CA SER A 50 7.75 17.89 -24.57
C SER A 50 6.62 18.16 -25.57
N ILE A 51 5.39 18.39 -25.10
CA ILE A 51 4.24 18.66 -25.96
C ILE A 51 3.92 20.15 -26.01
N THR A 52 4.06 20.75 -27.19
CA THR A 52 3.68 22.14 -27.48
C THR A 52 2.39 22.21 -28.30
N VAL A 53 2.07 21.16 -29.06
CA VAL A 53 0.84 21.01 -29.86
C VAL A 53 0.21 19.66 -29.58
N PHE A 54 -1.08 19.64 -29.24
CA PHE A 54 -1.82 18.42 -28.95
C PHE A 54 -2.30 17.75 -30.24
N GLY A 55 -1.63 16.66 -30.63
CA GLY A 55 -2.05 15.75 -31.70
C GLY A 55 -1.90 14.30 -31.25
N ASN A 56 -2.82 13.41 -31.67
CA ASN A 56 -2.92 12.05 -31.15
C ASN A 56 -1.65 11.21 -31.42
N GLU A 57 -1.12 11.21 -32.64
CA GLU A 57 0.10 10.45 -32.98
C GLU A 57 1.32 10.97 -32.22
N ARG A 58 1.47 12.30 -32.16
CA ARG A 58 2.58 12.95 -31.45
C ARG A 58 2.53 12.68 -29.94
N LEU A 59 1.34 12.59 -29.36
CA LEU A 59 1.15 12.27 -27.95
C LEU A 59 1.69 10.86 -27.63
N TYR A 60 1.40 9.86 -28.47
CA TYR A 60 1.89 8.50 -28.25
C TYR A 60 3.41 8.40 -28.33
N GLU A 61 4.04 9.08 -29.28
CA GLU A 61 5.51 9.15 -29.38
C GLU A 61 6.13 9.78 -28.13
N VAL A 62 5.59 10.90 -27.67
CA VAL A 62 6.07 11.61 -26.48
C VAL A 62 5.89 10.74 -25.23
N LEU A 63 4.73 10.09 -25.06
CA LEU A 63 4.48 9.18 -23.95
C LEU A 63 5.49 8.03 -23.92
N ARG A 64 5.77 7.42 -25.08
CA ARG A 64 6.75 6.33 -25.21
C ARG A 64 8.15 6.81 -24.85
N SER A 65 8.62 7.91 -25.44
CA SER A 65 9.96 8.45 -25.16
C SER A 65 10.11 8.87 -23.69
N ALA A 66 9.09 9.53 -23.13
CA ALA A 66 9.10 9.92 -21.72
C ALA A 66 9.08 8.72 -20.77
N SER A 67 8.48 7.59 -21.17
CA SER A 67 8.50 6.37 -20.35
C SER A 67 9.90 5.73 -20.30
N ALA A 68 10.68 5.86 -21.38
CA ALA A 68 12.06 5.38 -21.43
C ALA A 68 13.03 6.26 -20.62
N GLU A 69 12.65 7.51 -20.33
CA GLU A 69 13.41 8.43 -19.47
C GLU A 69 13.22 8.14 -17.97
N ILE A 70 12.18 7.38 -17.60
CA ILE A 70 12.04 6.91 -16.21
C ILE A 70 13.11 5.84 -15.98
N ILE A 71 14.05 6.13 -15.09
CA ILE A 71 15.17 5.25 -14.80
C ILE A 71 14.91 4.37 -13.57
N GLN A 72 15.68 3.30 -13.43
CA GLN A 72 15.62 2.39 -12.30
C GLN A 72 15.69 3.10 -10.93
N ASN A 73 16.52 4.15 -10.81
CA ASN A 73 16.63 4.95 -9.59
C ASN A 73 15.31 5.66 -9.22
N ASP A 74 14.49 6.04 -10.20
CA ASP A 74 13.18 6.62 -9.92
C ASP A 74 12.30 5.54 -9.26
N CYS A 75 12.28 4.32 -9.80
CA CYS A 75 11.52 3.19 -9.27
C CYS A 75 11.95 2.80 -7.86
N GLU A 76 13.27 2.70 -7.61
CA GLU A 76 13.81 2.39 -6.29
C GLU A 76 13.52 3.50 -5.26
N GLY A 77 13.60 4.76 -5.69
CA GLY A 77 13.18 5.91 -4.88
C GLY A 77 11.72 5.80 -4.44
N CYS A 78 10.85 5.24 -5.29
CA CYS A 78 9.43 5.07 -4.98
C CYS A 78 9.19 4.02 -3.92
N GLU A 79 9.86 2.87 -4.02
CA GLU A 79 9.80 1.82 -3.01
C GLU A 79 10.28 2.36 -1.65
N ARG A 80 11.40 3.09 -1.65
CA ARG A 80 11.95 3.68 -0.43
C ARG A 80 10.98 4.67 0.22
N ILE A 81 10.40 5.57 -0.58
CA ILE A 81 9.42 6.56 -0.09
C ILE A 81 8.15 5.87 0.41
N TYR A 82 7.67 4.84 -0.29
CA TYR A 82 6.53 4.03 0.15
C TYR A 82 6.79 3.42 1.53
N LEU A 83 7.93 2.75 1.72
CA LEU A 83 8.29 2.13 3.00
C LEU A 83 8.39 3.15 4.13
N ILE A 84 8.95 4.33 3.87
CA ILE A 84 9.00 5.43 4.85
C ILE A 84 7.58 5.87 5.20
N ARG A 85 6.74 6.17 4.20
CA ARG A 85 5.36 6.66 4.43
C ARG A 85 4.49 5.64 5.16
N ILE A 86 4.68 4.35 4.93
CA ILE A 86 4.00 3.28 5.67
C ILE A 86 4.48 3.23 7.12
N LYS A 87 5.80 3.29 7.36
CA LYS A 87 6.35 3.28 8.73
C LYS A 87 5.94 4.53 9.53
N SER A 88 5.85 5.67 8.87
CA SER A 88 5.43 6.94 9.45
C SER A 88 3.90 7.11 9.49
N SER A 89 3.13 6.16 8.95
CA SER A 89 1.67 6.27 8.91
C SER A 89 1.09 6.13 10.33
N PRO A 90 0.36 7.14 10.82
CA PRO A 90 -0.26 7.08 12.15
C PRO A 90 -1.30 5.95 12.23
N THR A 91 -1.92 5.57 11.10
CA THR A 91 -2.85 4.43 11.05
C THR A 91 -2.15 3.10 11.32
N VAL A 92 -0.96 2.90 10.75
CA VAL A 92 -0.16 1.68 11.00
C VAL A 92 0.36 1.66 12.44
N ALA A 93 0.79 2.82 12.96
CA ALA A 93 1.18 2.96 14.36
C ALA A 93 0.00 2.68 15.32
N PHE A 94 -1.19 3.21 15.01
CA PHE A 94 -2.42 3.00 15.77
C PHE A 94 -2.90 1.55 15.74
N LEU A 95 -2.86 0.88 14.58
CA LEU A 95 -3.19 -0.54 14.47
C LEU A 95 -2.21 -1.43 15.25
N LYS A 96 -0.92 -1.09 15.25
CA LYS A 96 0.08 -1.76 16.10
C LYS A 96 -0.21 -1.55 17.58
N TYR A 97 -0.58 -0.33 17.98
CA TYR A 97 -0.96 0.01 19.34
C TYR A 97 -2.21 -0.75 19.81
N ILE A 98 -3.27 -0.78 19.01
CA ILE A 98 -4.48 -1.57 19.30
C ILE A 98 -4.15 -3.06 19.42
N ARG A 99 -3.35 -3.61 18.49
CA ARG A 99 -2.95 -5.02 18.53
C ARG A 99 -2.13 -5.34 19.78
N ALA A 100 -1.27 -4.42 20.23
CA ALA A 100 -0.51 -4.57 21.47
C ALA A 100 -1.42 -4.56 22.70
N ILE A 101 -2.40 -3.64 22.77
CA ILE A 101 -3.41 -3.60 23.84
C ILE A 101 -4.21 -4.89 23.88
N PHE A 102 -4.69 -5.37 22.74
CA PHE A 102 -5.48 -6.60 22.69
C PHE A 102 -4.65 -7.80 23.15
N PHE A 103 -3.36 -7.86 22.81
CA PHE A 103 -2.46 -8.90 23.28
C PHE A 103 -2.21 -8.84 24.79
N THR A 104 -1.94 -7.65 25.35
CA THR A 104 -1.71 -7.50 26.79
C THR A 104 -2.97 -7.76 27.62
N LEU A 105 -4.14 -7.32 27.15
CA LEU A 105 -5.41 -7.60 27.82
C LEU A 105 -5.77 -9.09 27.80
N ASN A 106 -5.51 -9.80 26.70
CA ASN A 106 -5.70 -11.24 26.66
C ASN A 106 -4.75 -11.98 27.59
N LEU A 107 -3.48 -11.56 27.68
CA LEU A 107 -2.51 -12.15 28.60
C LEU A 107 -2.93 -11.94 30.07
N LEU A 108 -3.38 -10.73 30.42
CA LEU A 108 -3.87 -10.40 31.76
C LEU A 108 -5.12 -11.20 32.14
N LEU A 109 -6.03 -11.44 31.18
CA LEU A 109 -7.21 -12.29 31.39
C LEU A 109 -6.81 -13.75 31.64
N ILE A 110 -5.82 -14.27 30.91
CA ILE A 110 -5.31 -15.63 31.10
C ILE A 110 -4.66 -15.78 32.48
N GLU A 111 -3.83 -14.82 32.90
CA GLU A 111 -3.19 -14.85 34.23
C GLU A 111 -4.19 -14.77 35.39
N ASN A 112 -5.23 -13.93 35.25
CA ASN A 112 -6.30 -13.82 36.25
C ASN A 112 -7.15 -15.10 36.34
N VAL A 113 -7.44 -15.74 35.21
CA VAL A 113 -8.15 -17.04 35.20
C VAL A 113 -7.29 -18.14 35.82
N PHE A 114 -5.98 -18.13 35.59
CA PHE A 114 -5.06 -19.11 36.17
C PHE A 114 -4.92 -18.95 37.69
N THR A 115 -4.80 -17.72 38.19
CA THR A 115 -4.73 -17.44 39.64
C THR A 115 -6.04 -17.73 40.37
N LEU A 116 -7.19 -17.47 39.75
CA LEU A 116 -8.51 -17.82 40.32
C LEU A 116 -8.73 -19.34 40.41
N ASN A 117 -8.21 -20.12 39.46
CA ASN A 117 -8.32 -21.58 39.50
C ASN A 117 -7.34 -22.21 40.51
N LEU A 118 -6.11 -21.71 40.62
CA LEU A 118 -5.16 -22.12 41.66
C LEU A 118 -5.64 -21.78 43.09
N GLY A 119 -6.34 -20.65 43.26
CA GLY A 119 -6.94 -20.27 44.54
C GLY A 119 -8.14 -21.13 44.95
N ARG A 120 -8.77 -21.85 44.01
CA ARG A 120 -9.90 -22.78 44.29
C ARG A 120 -9.45 -24.20 44.61
N GLU A 121 -8.26 -24.62 44.20
CA GLU A 121 -7.72 -25.96 44.52
C GLU A 121 -6.98 -26.03 45.86
N MET A 122 -6.83 -24.90 46.57
CA MET A 122 -6.20 -24.83 47.90
C MET A 122 -7.18 -24.53 49.06
N VAL A 123 -8.44 -24.96 48.95
CA VAL A 123 -9.44 -24.94 50.05
C VAL A 123 -10.07 -26.31 50.21
#